data_AF-A0AAW0K9V8-F1
#
_entry.id   AF-A0AAW0K9V8-F1
#
_cell.length_a   1.000
_cell.length_b   1.000
_cell.length_c   1.000
_cell.angle_alpha   90.00
_cell.angle_beta   90.00
_cell.angle_gamma   90.00
#
_symmetry.space_group_name_H-M   'P 1'
#
loop_
_entity.id
_entity.type
_entity.pdbx_description
1 polymer ?
#
loop_
_entity_poly.entity_id
_entity_poly.type
_entity_poly.pdbx_seq_one_letter_code
_entity_poly.pdbx_strand_id
1 'polypeptide(L)'
;MCFSQVVWSLLLAVLLGGALTQVGCLDFNFSTFKKEDEHNLIITEGTTILLNAIQVTPDVANDPITNYSGRIFYSKPFRLWSKSKKITASFNTTFDLKITPDLSPKQSPVGEGMAFILAADTTLPQKSEGQWLGIVNASTNGSHQAKIVAVEFDTRKSYKEDIDDNHVGLDVNSIHSIEQVSLTKYGIKLNETYLYGAIKVRVQYDGKVMNVSAKTNKTSEYKLIFSLPLELSSYLPEKVFVGFSASTGNAIQTNCLKTWEFHSSHIDDEELEMLWALDYLHDGCEKRVLHRDIKASNIMLDSEFNAKLGDFGLARTLQQSENTHHTTKVIAGTLGYMAPETFLTGRATVETDVYAFGVLVLEVASGRKPGNQNGQSDYNNNIVHWLWDLHRQERILDAIDSRLT
;
A
#
# COMPACT_ATOMS: atom_id res chain seq x y z
N MET A 1 -14.29 -34.15 -17.53
CA MET A 1 -13.94 -33.04 -16.63
C MET A 1 -13.82 -31.78 -17.47
N CYS A 2 -14.53 -30.72 -17.09
CA CYS A 2 -14.91 -29.59 -17.96
C CYS A 2 -13.76 -28.56 -18.08
N PHE A 3 -13.66 -27.83 -19.19
CA PHE A 3 -12.76 -26.68 -19.38
C PHE A 3 -12.70 -25.75 -18.15
N SER A 4 -13.86 -25.57 -17.51
CA SER A 4 -14.02 -24.86 -16.24
C SER A 4 -13.05 -25.32 -15.15
N GLN A 5 -12.78 -26.62 -14.97
CA GLN A 5 -11.89 -27.10 -13.90
C GLN A 5 -10.43 -26.74 -14.13
N VAL A 6 -9.93 -26.74 -15.37
CA VAL A 6 -8.54 -26.34 -15.64
C VAL A 6 -8.37 -24.83 -15.63
N VAL A 7 -9.39 -24.08 -16.08
CA VAL A 7 -9.44 -22.63 -15.88
C VAL A 7 -9.47 -22.30 -14.40
N TRP A 8 -10.26 -23.01 -13.58
CA TRP A 8 -10.27 -22.84 -12.12
C TRP A 8 -8.95 -23.24 -11.48
N SER A 9 -8.31 -24.35 -11.87
CA SER A 9 -7.00 -24.74 -11.32
C SER A 9 -5.90 -23.74 -11.70
N LEU A 10 -5.93 -23.16 -12.91
CA LEU A 10 -4.99 -22.11 -13.32
C LEU A 10 -5.31 -20.77 -12.70
N LEU A 11 -6.58 -20.37 -12.63
CA LEU A 11 -6.97 -19.17 -11.86
C LEU A 11 -6.57 -19.35 -10.41
N LEU A 12 -6.78 -20.52 -9.80
CA LEU A 12 -6.30 -20.79 -8.46
C LEU A 12 -4.77 -20.74 -8.42
N ALA A 13 -4.04 -21.28 -9.41
CA ALA A 13 -2.58 -21.24 -9.46
C ALA A 13 -2.00 -19.86 -9.81
N VAL A 14 -2.73 -19.00 -10.50
CA VAL A 14 -2.40 -17.60 -10.80
C VAL A 14 -2.88 -16.68 -9.68
N LEU A 15 -3.92 -17.04 -8.93
CA LEU A 15 -4.33 -16.39 -7.68
C LEU A 15 -3.48 -16.86 -6.51
N LEU A 16 -2.89 -18.05 -6.55
CA LEU A 16 -1.93 -18.59 -5.56
C LEU A 16 -0.48 -18.25 -5.94
N GLY A 17 -0.18 -18.14 -7.23
CA GLY A 17 1.11 -17.70 -7.77
C GLY A 17 1.19 -16.18 -7.86
N GLY A 18 0.10 -15.51 -8.21
CA GLY A 18 -0.16 -14.09 -7.98
C GLY A 18 -0.61 -13.78 -6.54
N ALA A 19 -0.85 -14.79 -5.69
CA ALA A 19 -0.75 -14.55 -4.23
C ALA A 19 0.71 -14.25 -3.81
N LEU A 20 1.69 -14.41 -4.71
CA LEU A 20 3.03 -13.86 -4.51
C LEU A 20 3.19 -12.44 -5.07
N THR A 21 2.27 -11.94 -5.91
CA THR A 21 2.08 -10.49 -6.05
C THR A 21 1.22 -10.01 -4.89
N GLN A 22 1.85 -9.85 -3.72
CA GLN A 22 1.37 -9.24 -2.48
C GLN A 22 -0.01 -8.56 -2.57
N VAL A 23 -1.10 -9.34 -2.55
CA VAL A 23 -2.50 -8.88 -2.30
C VAL A 23 -2.68 -8.58 -0.80
N GLY A 24 -1.62 -8.05 -0.19
CA GLY A 24 -1.44 -8.00 1.24
C GLY A 24 -1.80 -6.63 1.76
N CYS A 25 -2.56 -6.63 2.86
CA CYS A 25 -2.28 -5.73 3.96
C CYS A 25 -0.83 -5.21 3.94
N LEU A 26 -0.66 -3.88 4.07
CA LEU A 26 0.67 -3.33 4.21
C LEU A 26 1.22 -3.84 5.54
N ASP A 27 2.08 -4.83 5.44
CA ASP A 27 2.71 -5.52 6.56
C ASP A 27 4.22 -5.60 6.33
N PHE A 28 4.99 -5.17 7.32
CA PHE A 28 6.44 -5.34 7.32
C PHE A 28 6.98 -5.35 8.76
N ASN A 29 8.16 -5.94 8.91
CA ASN A 29 8.85 -6.02 10.19
C ASN A 29 10.36 -5.88 10.01
N PHE A 30 10.88 -4.70 10.38
CA PHE A 30 12.29 -4.42 10.52
C PHE A 30 12.69 -4.65 11.98
N SER A 31 13.23 -5.84 12.26
CA SER A 31 13.83 -6.17 13.57
C SER A 31 15.16 -5.45 13.82
N THR A 32 15.77 -4.93 12.75
CA THR A 32 16.95 -4.07 12.69
C THR A 32 16.98 -3.43 11.30
N PHE A 33 17.79 -2.38 11.10
CA PHE A 33 17.99 -1.75 9.79
C PHE A 33 19.39 -1.97 9.26
N LYS A 34 19.51 -2.55 8.09
CA LYS A 34 20.77 -2.76 7.37
C LYS A 34 20.75 -1.94 6.09
N LYS A 35 21.93 -1.73 5.50
CA LYS A 35 22.05 -1.02 4.22
C LYS A 35 21.23 -1.67 3.10
N GLU A 36 21.08 -2.99 3.14
CA GLU A 36 20.22 -3.70 2.20
C GLU A 36 18.76 -3.24 2.29
N ASP A 37 18.25 -2.80 3.44
CA ASP A 37 16.84 -2.39 3.59
C ASP A 37 16.49 -1.09 2.85
N GLU A 38 17.47 -0.33 2.35
CA GLU A 38 17.25 0.92 1.62
C GLU A 38 16.33 0.76 0.41
N HIS A 39 16.30 -0.41 -0.26
CA HIS A 39 15.39 -0.65 -1.40
C HIS A 39 13.91 -0.67 -1.01
N ASN A 40 13.60 -0.90 0.27
CA ASN A 40 12.24 -0.91 0.80
C ASN A 40 11.84 0.43 1.43
N LEU A 41 12.71 1.44 1.35
CA LEU A 41 12.55 2.70 2.05
C LEU A 41 12.71 3.89 1.11
N ILE A 42 11.99 4.97 1.39
CA ILE A 42 12.19 6.28 0.77
C ILE A 42 12.86 7.17 1.81
N ILE A 43 14.11 7.52 1.55
CA ILE A 43 15.01 8.21 2.48
C ILE A 43 15.24 9.64 1.97
N THR A 44 14.96 10.65 2.78
CA THR A 44 15.29 12.05 2.40
C THR A 44 16.75 12.39 2.71
N GLU A 45 17.23 13.49 2.15
CA GLU A 45 18.53 14.05 2.51
C GLU A 45 18.65 14.25 4.03
N GLY A 46 19.80 13.88 4.59
CA GLY A 46 20.07 13.94 6.02
C GLY A 46 19.70 12.68 6.82
N THR A 47 18.85 11.79 6.29
CA THR A 47 18.56 10.50 6.92
C THR A 47 19.57 9.43 6.46
N THR A 48 20.02 8.56 7.36
CA THR A 48 20.94 7.46 7.00
C THR A 48 20.68 6.18 7.80
N ILE A 49 21.07 5.02 7.26
CA ILE A 49 21.11 3.76 8.00
C ILE A 49 22.54 3.56 8.52
N LEU A 50 22.69 3.57 9.85
CA LEU A 50 23.98 3.46 10.52
C LEU A 50 23.85 2.64 11.80
N LEU A 51 24.84 1.76 12.06
CA LEU A 51 24.91 0.95 13.28
C LEU A 51 23.60 0.19 13.58
N ASN A 52 23.06 -0.49 12.57
CA ASN A 52 21.84 -1.30 12.70
C ASN A 52 20.62 -0.48 13.16
N ALA A 53 20.50 0.77 12.70
CA ALA A 53 19.44 1.72 13.03
C ALA A 53 19.23 2.70 11.89
N ILE A 54 18.05 3.29 11.79
CA ILE A 54 17.87 4.52 11.02
C ILE A 54 18.18 5.71 11.92
N GLN A 55 19.04 6.59 11.44
CA GLN A 55 19.23 7.94 11.95
C GLN A 55 18.36 8.87 11.11
N VAL A 56 17.24 9.32 11.67
CA VAL A 56 16.28 10.18 10.93
C VAL A 56 16.85 11.58 10.72
N THR A 57 17.69 12.06 11.64
CA THR A 57 18.54 13.23 11.43
C THR A 57 20.00 12.79 11.38
N PRO A 58 20.90 13.53 10.70
CA PRO A 58 22.30 13.12 10.58
C PRO A 58 22.96 12.90 11.95
N ASP A 59 23.84 11.90 12.03
CA ASP A 59 24.75 11.68 13.15
C ASP A 59 26.18 11.84 12.62
N VAL A 60 26.66 13.08 12.56
CA VAL A 60 28.01 13.39 12.07
C VAL A 60 28.92 13.70 13.25
N ALA A 61 29.78 12.75 13.59
CA ALA A 61 30.81 12.97 14.59
C ALA A 61 31.70 14.15 14.18
N ASN A 62 31.69 15.22 14.98
CA ASN A 62 32.48 16.46 14.88
C ASN A 62 31.92 17.61 14.02
N ASP A 63 30.74 17.49 13.41
CA ASP A 63 30.09 18.62 12.73
C ASP A 63 28.85 19.12 13.51
N PRO A 64 28.50 20.41 13.47
CA PRO A 64 27.29 20.92 14.12
C PRO A 64 26.05 20.33 13.46
N ILE A 65 25.32 19.45 14.15
CA ILE A 65 24.04 18.87 13.69
C ILE A 65 22.90 19.87 13.96
N THR A 66 23.09 21.13 13.60
CA THR A 66 22.10 22.18 13.84
C THR A 66 21.18 22.34 12.65
N ASN A 67 19.88 22.48 12.91
CA ASN A 67 18.89 22.86 11.89
C ASN A 67 18.76 21.82 10.75
N TYR A 68 18.82 20.53 11.08
CA TYR A 68 18.53 19.46 10.13
C TYR A 68 17.11 18.95 10.31
N SER A 69 16.54 18.44 9.23
CA SER A 69 15.35 17.59 9.26
C SER A 69 15.59 16.39 8.36
N GLY A 70 14.90 15.29 8.67
CA GLY A 70 14.82 14.16 7.76
C GLY A 70 13.51 13.43 7.92
N ARG A 71 13.16 12.72 6.85
CA ARG A 71 12.05 11.79 6.80
C ARG A 71 12.52 10.44 6.28
N ILE A 72 11.78 9.42 6.68
CA ILE A 72 11.92 8.05 6.20
C ILE A 72 10.53 7.46 6.02
N PHE A 73 10.27 6.83 4.88
CA PHE A 73 9.00 6.15 4.62
C PHE A 73 9.24 4.72 4.17
N TYR A 74 8.26 3.86 4.41
CA TYR A 74 8.19 2.59 3.69
C TYR A 74 7.84 2.89 2.22
N SER A 75 8.49 2.19 1.28
CA SER A 75 8.43 2.56 -0.14
C SER A 75 7.06 2.35 -0.78
N LYS A 76 6.24 1.44 -0.24
CA LYS A 76 4.88 1.20 -0.74
C LYS A 76 3.86 2.05 0.03
N PRO A 77 2.96 2.78 -0.66
CA PRO A 77 1.90 3.52 0.00
C PRO A 77 0.87 2.58 0.64
N PHE A 78 0.32 3.02 1.77
CA PHE A 78 -0.76 2.39 2.51
C PHE A 78 -2.11 2.95 2.04
N ARG A 79 -3.06 2.08 1.65
CA ARG A 79 -4.44 2.52 1.43
C ARG A 79 -5.18 2.63 2.77
N LEU A 80 -5.35 3.86 3.23
CA LEU A 80 -5.92 4.20 4.53
C LEU A 80 -7.45 4.16 4.54
N TRP A 81 -8.10 4.54 3.43
CA TRP A 81 -9.56 4.51 3.31
C TRP A 81 -10.00 4.46 1.85
N SER A 82 -11.28 4.16 1.64
CA SER A 82 -11.90 4.14 0.32
C SER A 82 -13.26 4.84 0.35
N LYS A 83 -13.41 5.88 -0.46
CA LYS A 83 -14.69 6.59 -0.61
C LYS A 83 -15.75 5.71 -1.26
N SER A 84 -15.36 4.93 -2.28
CA SER A 84 -16.27 4.06 -3.02
C SER A 84 -16.79 2.92 -2.13
N LYS A 85 -15.90 2.30 -1.35
CA LYS A 85 -16.25 1.20 -0.44
C LYS A 85 -16.75 1.66 0.93
N LYS A 86 -16.65 2.96 1.24
CA LYS A 86 -17.02 3.57 2.53
C LYS A 86 -16.40 2.84 3.72
N ILE A 87 -15.14 2.46 3.57
CA ILE A 87 -14.37 1.72 4.58
C ILE A 87 -13.08 2.48 4.90
N THR A 88 -12.67 2.40 6.16
CA THR A 88 -11.40 2.93 6.66
C THR A 88 -10.60 1.77 7.21
N ALA A 89 -9.32 1.70 6.86
CA ALA A 89 -8.43 0.66 7.31
C ALA A 89 -8.06 0.89 8.78
N SER A 90 -7.90 -0.21 9.50
CA SER A 90 -7.21 -0.25 10.78
C SER A 90 -5.72 -0.49 10.54
N PHE A 91 -4.88 -0.04 11.47
CA PHE A 91 -3.47 -0.37 11.49
C PHE A 91 -2.91 -0.42 12.91
N ASN A 92 -1.78 -1.10 13.04
CA ASN A 92 -0.99 -1.15 14.26
C ASN A 92 0.48 -1.05 13.87
N THR A 93 1.20 -0.12 14.47
CA THR A 93 2.65 -0.04 14.34
C THR A 93 3.31 -0.10 15.71
N THR A 94 4.41 -0.84 15.79
CA THR A 94 5.26 -0.93 16.97
C THR A 94 6.70 -0.62 16.57
N PHE A 95 7.37 0.22 17.36
CA PHE A 95 8.74 0.63 17.06
C PHE A 95 9.54 0.95 18.33
N ASP A 96 10.85 0.83 18.23
CA ASP A 96 11.78 1.17 19.31
C ASP A 96 12.48 2.50 19.02
N LEU A 97 12.08 3.53 19.77
CA LEU A 97 12.59 4.89 19.69
C LEU A 97 13.80 5.07 20.62
N LYS A 98 14.90 5.62 20.10
CA LYS A 98 16.06 5.99 20.91
C LYS A 98 16.49 7.41 20.57
N ILE A 99 16.31 8.32 21.52
CA ILE A 99 16.75 9.71 21.44
C ILE A 99 17.94 9.91 22.39
N THR A 100 19.09 10.31 21.85
CA THR A 100 20.30 10.53 22.66
C THR A 100 20.75 11.98 22.55
N PRO A 101 20.71 12.77 23.63
CA PRO A 101 21.19 14.15 23.61
C PRO A 101 22.71 14.21 23.47
N ASP A 102 23.23 15.31 22.94
CA ASP A 102 24.66 15.61 23.05
C ASP A 102 25.01 15.91 24.51
N LEU A 103 25.93 15.12 25.08
CA LEU A 103 26.40 15.24 26.46
C LEU A 103 27.66 16.12 26.58
N SER A 104 28.02 16.86 25.53
CA SER A 104 29.20 17.72 25.54
C SER A 104 29.12 18.81 26.64
N PRO A 105 30.27 19.28 27.16
CA PRO A 105 30.31 20.23 28.29
C PRO A 105 29.64 21.58 28.02
N LYS A 106 29.40 21.90 26.74
CA LYS A 106 28.56 23.02 26.33
C LYS A 106 27.11 22.54 26.48
N GLN A 107 26.52 22.78 27.65
CA GLN A 107 25.11 22.47 27.93
C GLN A 107 24.20 23.19 26.93
N SER A 108 23.95 22.57 25.78
CA SER A 108 22.88 22.96 24.88
C SER A 108 21.58 22.32 25.39
N PRO A 109 20.43 23.01 25.26
CA PRO A 109 19.14 22.38 25.48
C PRO A 109 19.01 21.12 24.60
N VAL A 110 18.18 20.16 25.01
CA VAL A 110 17.84 18.96 24.22
C VAL A 110 16.64 19.29 23.32
N GLY A 111 16.56 18.70 22.14
CA GLY A 111 15.51 19.01 21.16
C GLY A 111 15.84 18.54 19.74
N GLU A 112 14.85 18.31 18.89
CA GLU A 112 13.45 18.74 19.04
C GLU A 112 12.50 17.54 19.18
N GLY A 113 12.84 16.40 18.59
CA GLY A 113 12.05 15.19 18.73
C GLY A 113 12.05 14.34 17.48
N MET A 114 11.16 13.34 17.49
CA MET A 114 10.85 12.50 16.35
C MET A 114 9.33 12.27 16.34
N ALA A 115 8.75 12.01 15.18
CA ALA A 115 7.35 11.66 15.04
C ALA A 115 7.17 10.43 14.13
N PHE A 116 6.21 9.57 14.47
CA PHE A 116 5.62 8.63 13.52
C PHE A 116 4.60 9.39 12.67
N ILE A 117 4.66 9.26 11.34
CA ILE A 117 3.86 10.06 10.41
C ILE A 117 3.06 9.23 9.40
N LEU A 118 1.87 9.74 9.09
CA LEU A 118 1.08 9.41 7.91
C LEU A 118 1.05 10.65 7.02
N ALA A 119 1.57 10.57 5.79
CA ALA A 119 1.70 11.73 4.90
C ALA A 119 1.16 11.45 3.49
N ALA A 120 0.58 12.46 2.84
CA ALA A 120 0.12 12.35 1.46
C ALA A 120 1.27 12.23 0.43
N ASP A 121 2.45 12.77 0.76
CA ASP A 121 3.65 12.71 -0.06
C ASP A 121 4.90 12.52 0.81
N THR A 122 6.00 12.16 0.16
CA THR A 122 7.27 11.85 0.82
C THR A 122 8.24 13.03 0.89
N THR A 123 7.84 14.20 0.40
CA THR A 123 8.73 15.36 0.32
C THR A 123 9.00 15.93 1.71
N LEU A 124 10.23 16.37 1.93
CA LEU A 124 10.59 17.10 3.15
C LEU A 124 10.20 18.58 2.96
N PRO A 125 9.37 19.17 3.83
CA PRO A 125 9.01 20.58 3.69
C PRO A 125 10.26 21.45 3.83
N GLN A 126 10.38 22.50 3.03
CA GLN A 126 11.52 23.41 3.15
C GLN A 126 11.47 24.13 4.51
N LYS A 127 12.63 24.33 5.12
CA LYS A 127 12.78 25.05 6.40
C LYS A 127 11.92 24.45 7.53
N SER A 128 11.88 23.13 7.60
CA SER A 128 11.09 22.35 8.56
C SER A 128 11.90 21.83 9.75
N GLU A 129 13.12 22.33 9.91
CA GLU A 129 14.00 22.02 11.03
C GLU A 129 13.53 22.63 12.36
N GLY A 130 14.22 22.28 13.44
CA GLY A 130 13.90 22.82 14.74
C GLY A 130 12.50 22.40 15.19
N GLN A 131 11.81 23.34 15.80
CA GLN A 131 10.43 23.25 16.29
C GLN A 131 9.40 22.66 15.30
N TRP A 132 9.70 22.54 14.01
CA TRP A 132 8.77 22.04 12.99
C TRP A 132 8.83 20.52 12.77
N LEU A 133 9.75 19.80 13.43
CA LEU A 133 9.92 18.33 13.41
C LEU A 133 10.04 17.67 12.03
N GLY A 134 10.29 18.44 10.98
CA GLY A 134 10.19 17.96 9.62
C GLY A 134 8.76 17.66 9.16
N ILE A 135 7.72 17.94 9.96
CA ILE A 135 6.32 17.58 9.64
C ILE A 135 5.58 18.68 8.86
N VAL A 136 5.81 19.94 9.23
CA VAL A 136 5.25 21.12 8.57
C VAL A 136 6.32 22.19 8.46
N ASN A 137 5.97 23.37 7.97
CA ASN A 137 6.81 24.55 8.06
C ASN A 137 5.92 25.79 8.29
N ALA A 138 6.53 26.97 8.34
CA ALA A 138 5.82 28.22 8.56
C ALA A 138 4.68 28.49 7.55
N SER A 139 4.73 27.94 6.34
CA SER A 139 3.71 28.14 5.31
C SER A 139 2.58 27.11 5.33
N THR A 140 2.85 25.89 5.81
CA THR A 140 1.89 24.79 5.80
C THR A 140 1.27 24.51 7.16
N ASN A 141 1.82 25.06 8.25
CA ASN A 141 1.31 24.87 9.60
C ASN A 141 -0.16 25.31 9.73
N GLY A 142 -1.04 24.39 10.15
CA GLY A 142 -2.47 24.62 10.30
C GLY A 142 -3.26 24.62 8.99
N SER A 143 -2.63 24.26 7.86
CA SER A 143 -3.25 24.28 6.54
C SER A 143 -3.57 22.87 6.02
N HIS A 144 -4.69 22.73 5.30
CA HIS A 144 -5.04 21.50 4.59
C HIS A 144 -4.02 21.08 3.50
N GLN A 145 -3.07 21.96 3.16
CA GLN A 145 -1.97 21.63 2.26
C GLN A 145 -0.94 20.70 2.89
N ALA A 146 -0.80 20.69 4.23
CA ALA A 146 0.18 19.86 4.91
C ALA A 146 -0.09 18.35 4.75
N LYS A 147 -1.38 17.96 4.74
CA LYS A 147 -1.88 16.57 4.58
C LYS A 147 -1.04 15.55 5.34
N ILE A 148 -0.84 15.81 6.62
CA ILE A 148 -0.01 15.00 7.51
C ILE A 148 -0.70 14.82 8.85
N VAL A 149 -0.60 13.61 9.40
CA VAL A 149 -0.94 13.31 10.79
C VAL A 149 0.29 12.69 11.43
N ALA A 150 0.67 13.18 12.61
CA ALA A 150 1.86 12.73 13.30
C ALA A 150 1.57 12.38 14.76
N VAL A 151 2.24 11.34 15.27
CA VAL A 151 2.38 11.11 16.70
C VAL A 151 3.79 11.54 17.06
N GLU A 152 3.93 12.72 17.66
CA GLU A 152 5.22 13.31 18.02
C GLU A 152 5.70 12.84 19.39
N PHE A 153 7.02 12.74 19.53
CA PHE A 153 7.74 12.47 20.77
C PHE A 153 8.68 13.66 20.99
N ASP A 154 8.14 14.68 21.66
CA ASP A 154 8.75 15.99 21.80
C ASP A 154 9.68 16.02 23.02
N THR A 155 10.93 16.42 22.78
CA THR A 155 11.98 16.56 23.79
C THR A 155 12.28 18.00 24.18
N ARG A 156 11.49 18.96 23.69
CA ARG A 156 11.69 20.37 23.90
C ARG A 156 10.38 21.15 23.90
N LYS A 157 10.15 21.87 24.99
CA LYS A 157 9.14 22.93 25.03
C LYS A 157 9.53 24.12 24.14
N SER A 158 9.13 24.07 22.88
CA SER A 158 9.44 25.06 21.84
C SER A 158 8.40 26.17 21.76
N TYR A 159 7.15 25.89 22.17
CA TYR A 159 6.05 26.85 22.22
C TYR A 159 5.50 27.03 23.65
N LYS A 160 4.63 28.02 23.84
CA LYS A 160 3.98 28.22 25.14
C LYS A 160 2.95 27.13 25.40
N GLU A 161 2.34 26.67 24.32
CA GLU A 161 1.29 25.67 24.21
C GLU A 161 1.78 24.28 24.61
N ASP A 162 3.05 23.95 24.38
CA ASP A 162 3.63 22.66 24.76
C ASP A 162 3.53 22.45 26.27
N ILE A 163 3.08 21.28 26.69
CA ILE A 163 2.84 21.02 28.12
C ILE A 163 4.15 20.98 28.93
N ASP A 164 5.19 20.33 28.39
CA ASP A 164 6.54 20.23 28.94
C ASP A 164 7.55 19.84 27.85
N ASP A 165 8.80 19.54 28.21
CA ASP A 165 9.88 19.09 27.32
C ASP A 165 10.02 17.55 27.25
N ASN A 166 8.95 16.82 27.59
CA ASN A 166 8.93 15.37 27.60
C ASN A 166 7.50 14.84 27.43
N HIS A 167 6.92 15.06 26.24
CA HIS A 167 5.53 14.70 25.96
C HIS A 167 5.36 13.93 24.66
N VAL A 168 4.18 13.32 24.53
CA VAL A 168 3.69 12.78 23.26
C VAL A 168 2.52 13.63 22.81
N GLY A 169 2.55 14.06 21.56
CA GLY A 169 1.49 14.84 20.91
C GLY A 169 0.85 14.08 19.77
N LEU A 170 -0.40 14.42 19.46
CA LEU A 170 -1.08 14.04 18.23
C LEU A 170 -1.29 15.28 17.36
N ASP A 171 -0.61 15.32 16.23
CA ASP A 171 -0.57 16.46 15.33
C ASP A 171 -1.41 16.20 14.09
N VAL A 172 -2.21 17.18 13.69
CA VAL A 172 -3.04 17.10 12.49
C VAL A 172 -2.84 18.36 11.67
N ASN A 173 -2.10 18.25 10.57
CA ASN A 173 -1.75 19.35 9.66
C ASN A 173 -1.07 20.56 10.32
N SER A 174 -0.65 20.44 11.58
CA SER A 174 -0.05 21.50 12.38
C SER A 174 0.94 20.89 13.35
N ILE A 175 1.94 21.67 13.76
CA ILE A 175 2.83 21.33 14.87
C ILE A 175 2.17 21.49 16.24
N HIS A 176 1.02 22.14 16.30
CA HIS A 176 0.27 22.27 17.55
C HIS A 176 -0.64 21.05 17.70
N SER A 177 -0.27 20.16 18.61
CA SER A 177 -0.97 18.92 18.84
C SER A 177 -2.40 19.14 19.36
N ILE A 178 -3.35 18.35 18.83
CA ILE A 178 -4.76 18.36 19.27
C ILE A 178 -4.95 17.62 20.59
N GLU A 179 -3.98 16.81 20.99
CA GLU A 179 -3.87 16.14 22.28
C GLU A 179 -2.39 16.05 22.66
N GLN A 180 -2.05 16.38 23.90
CA GLN A 180 -0.69 16.28 24.43
C GLN A 180 -0.69 15.63 25.80
N VAL A 181 0.27 14.72 26.01
CA VAL A 181 0.42 14.01 27.27
C VAL A 181 1.88 13.95 27.70
N SER A 182 2.17 14.57 28.85
CA SER A 182 3.45 14.42 29.54
C SER A 182 3.76 12.94 29.82
N LEU A 183 4.97 12.50 29.45
CA LEU A 183 5.49 11.16 29.72
C LEU A 183 6.02 11.00 31.14
N THR A 184 6.31 12.11 31.82
CA THR A 184 6.84 12.14 33.19
C THR A 184 5.91 11.40 34.16
N LYS A 185 4.58 11.52 33.98
CA LYS A 185 3.58 10.82 34.81
C LYS A 185 3.60 9.30 34.68
N TYR A 186 4.23 8.77 33.63
CA TYR A 186 4.42 7.33 33.40
C TYR A 186 5.84 6.86 33.75
N GLY A 187 6.71 7.75 34.26
CA GLY A 187 8.11 7.43 34.52
C GLY A 187 8.93 7.20 33.24
N ILE A 188 8.47 7.72 32.11
CA ILE A 188 9.15 7.64 30.81
C ILE A 188 9.82 8.99 30.54
N LYS A 189 11.10 8.95 30.12
CA LYS A 189 11.88 10.13 29.76
C LYS A 189 12.53 9.93 28.41
N LEU A 190 12.15 10.72 27.42
CA LEU A 190 12.59 10.62 26.03
C LEU A 190 14.10 10.88 25.90
N ASN A 191 14.63 11.86 26.62
CA ASN A 191 16.04 12.24 26.55
C ASN A 191 17.00 11.32 27.35
N GLU A 192 16.50 10.35 28.11
CA GLU A 192 17.32 9.44 28.94
C GLU A 192 17.44 8.02 28.33
N THR A 193 17.08 7.83 27.05
CA THR A 193 17.15 6.50 26.40
C THR A 193 18.56 5.92 26.31
N TYR A 194 19.60 6.77 26.41
CA TYR A 194 21.00 6.32 26.48
C TYR A 194 21.34 5.61 27.79
N LEU A 195 20.61 5.87 28.87
CA LEU A 195 20.78 5.21 30.18
C LEU A 195 19.92 3.95 30.31
N TYR A 196 18.71 3.99 29.77
CA TYR A 196 17.67 2.99 30.07
C TYR A 196 17.24 2.15 28.87
N GLY A 197 17.86 2.39 27.71
CA GLY A 197 17.54 1.73 26.44
C GLY A 197 16.36 2.41 25.72
N ALA A 198 16.05 1.89 24.54
CA ALA A 198 15.00 2.41 23.68
C ALA A 198 13.61 2.33 24.36
N ILE A 199 12.76 3.29 24.01
CA ILE A 199 11.34 3.30 24.40
C ILE A 199 10.57 2.57 23.31
N LYS A 200 9.85 1.53 23.70
CA LYS A 200 9.00 0.78 22.78
C LYS A 200 7.63 1.43 22.74
N VAL A 201 7.24 1.88 21.57
CA VAL A 201 5.97 2.57 21.34
C VAL A 201 5.07 1.72 20.46
N ARG A 202 3.78 1.77 20.73
CA ARG A 202 2.73 1.19 19.90
C ARG A 202 1.66 2.23 19.60
N VAL A 203 1.38 2.41 18.31
CA VAL A 203 0.32 3.26 17.78
C VAL A 203 -0.70 2.36 17.08
N GLN A 204 -1.96 2.41 17.52
CA GLN A 204 -3.04 1.58 16.99
C GLN A 204 -4.20 2.46 16.56
N TYR A 205 -4.70 2.21 15.37
CA TYR A 205 -5.88 2.87 14.83
C TYR A 205 -6.90 1.81 14.39
N ASP A 206 -8.12 1.88 14.91
CA ASP A 206 -9.18 0.90 14.60
C ASP A 206 -10.14 1.35 13.48
N GLY A 207 -9.80 2.44 12.79
CA GLY A 207 -10.70 3.11 11.84
C GLY A 207 -11.43 4.31 12.42
N LYS A 208 -11.43 4.51 13.75
CA LYS A 208 -12.13 5.60 14.44
C LYS A 208 -11.34 6.22 15.58
N VAL A 209 -10.57 5.42 16.32
CA VAL A 209 -9.86 5.80 17.53
C VAL A 209 -8.38 5.53 17.36
N MET A 210 -7.56 6.54 17.67
CA MET A 210 -6.11 6.43 17.76
C MET A 210 -5.71 6.16 19.21
N ASN A 211 -5.00 5.06 19.45
CA ASN A 211 -4.44 4.70 20.74
C ASN A 211 -2.92 4.74 20.66
N VAL A 212 -2.29 5.45 21.60
CA VAL A 212 -0.83 5.48 21.73
C VAL A 212 -0.45 4.93 23.09
N SER A 213 0.45 3.95 23.09
CA SER A 213 0.95 3.33 24.30
C SER A 213 2.47 3.17 24.24
N ALA A 214 3.14 3.26 25.38
CA ALA A 214 4.58 3.18 25.45
C ALA A 214 5.06 2.37 26.66
N LYS A 215 6.25 1.80 26.54
CA LYS A 215 6.96 1.18 27.67
C LYS A 215 8.46 1.36 27.54
N THR A 216 9.15 1.21 28.67
CA THR A 216 10.62 1.17 28.72
C THR A 216 11.09 -0.26 28.90
N ASN A 217 12.39 -0.50 28.73
CA ASN A 217 12.99 -1.81 29.02
C ASN A 217 12.91 -2.20 30.51
N LYS A 218 12.64 -1.25 31.41
CA LYS A 218 12.45 -1.54 32.85
C LYS A 218 11.04 -2.07 33.17
N THR A 219 10.09 -1.91 32.26
CA THR A 219 8.68 -2.23 32.47
C THR A 219 8.22 -3.32 31.50
N SER A 220 7.55 -4.35 32.00
CA SER A 220 6.99 -5.42 31.17
C SER A 220 5.77 -4.98 30.36
N GLU A 221 4.91 -4.15 30.97
CA GLU A 221 3.62 -3.72 30.42
C GLU A 221 3.67 -2.36 29.70
N TYR A 222 2.83 -2.22 28.67
CA TYR A 222 2.57 -0.93 28.03
C TYR A 222 1.69 -0.04 28.90
N LYS A 223 2.01 1.24 28.96
CA LYS A 223 1.15 2.28 29.53
C LYS A 223 0.41 2.98 28.40
N LEU A 224 -0.92 3.05 28.50
CA LEU A 224 -1.75 3.83 27.59
C LEU A 224 -1.48 5.32 27.86
N ILE A 225 -0.94 6.01 26.87
CA ILE A 225 -0.59 7.42 26.94
C ILE A 225 -1.83 8.27 26.65
N PHE A 226 -2.49 8.02 25.52
CA PHE A 226 -3.79 8.57 25.21
C PHE A 226 -4.61 7.66 24.28
N SER A 227 -5.91 7.95 24.22
CA SER A 227 -6.89 7.33 23.33
C SER A 227 -7.83 8.43 22.84
N LEU A 228 -7.83 8.72 21.53
CA LEU A 228 -8.57 9.85 20.98
C LEU A 228 -9.35 9.43 19.72
N PRO A 229 -10.65 9.74 19.63
CA PRO A 229 -11.39 9.65 18.37
C PRO A 229 -10.77 10.58 17.31
N LEU A 230 -10.47 10.04 16.14
CA LEU A 230 -9.90 10.80 15.02
C LEU A 230 -10.38 10.22 13.69
N GLU A 231 -11.01 11.05 12.87
CA GLU A 231 -11.44 10.67 11.52
C GLU A 231 -10.34 11.01 10.50
N LEU A 232 -9.44 10.06 10.22
CA LEU A 232 -8.28 10.31 9.35
C LEU A 232 -8.65 10.71 7.91
N SER A 233 -9.80 10.25 7.40
CA SER A 233 -10.31 10.61 6.06
C SER A 233 -10.64 12.10 5.89
N SER A 234 -10.78 12.85 6.99
CA SER A 234 -10.97 14.30 6.95
C SER A 234 -9.69 15.07 6.64
N TYR A 235 -8.52 14.44 6.78
CA TYR A 235 -7.22 15.11 6.74
C TYR A 235 -6.25 14.50 5.73
N LEU A 236 -6.40 13.21 5.43
CA LEU A 236 -5.49 12.44 4.59
C LEU A 236 -6.20 11.89 3.35
N PRO A 237 -5.51 11.78 2.21
CA PRO A 237 -6.02 11.10 1.02
C PRO A 237 -6.22 9.59 1.23
N GLU A 238 -6.84 8.90 0.27
CA GLU A 238 -7.08 7.45 0.34
C GLU A 238 -5.79 6.63 0.47
N LYS A 239 -4.70 7.08 -0.18
CA LYS A 239 -3.37 6.44 -0.13
C LYS A 239 -2.37 7.39 0.54
N VAL A 240 -1.66 6.90 1.55
CA VAL A 240 -0.67 7.67 2.32
C VAL A 240 0.64 6.90 2.41
N PHE A 241 1.73 7.59 2.70
CA PHE A 241 2.99 6.98 3.11
C PHE A 241 3.05 6.91 4.64
N VAL A 242 3.54 5.77 5.14
CA VAL A 242 3.80 5.54 6.57
C VAL A 242 5.30 5.72 6.80
N GLY A 243 5.68 6.42 7.87
CA GLY A 243 7.08 6.77 8.06
C GLY A 243 7.39 7.44 9.38
N PHE A 244 8.58 8.03 9.44
CA PHE A 244 9.02 8.87 10.55
C PHE A 244 9.58 10.19 10.04
N SER A 245 9.48 11.21 10.88
CA SER A 245 10.10 12.52 10.68
C SER A 245 10.84 12.89 11.95
N ALA A 246 11.96 13.61 11.83
CA ALA A 246 12.64 14.17 12.97
C ALA A 246 13.39 15.44 12.55
N SER A 247 13.69 16.27 13.53
CA SER A 247 14.54 17.44 13.34
C SER A 247 15.50 17.64 14.51
N THR A 248 16.53 18.42 14.23
CA THR A 248 17.38 19.03 15.24
C THR A 248 17.28 20.55 15.12
N GLY A 249 17.47 21.24 16.25
CA GLY A 249 17.48 22.70 16.30
C GLY A 249 18.87 23.23 16.63
N ASN A 250 18.95 24.30 17.42
CA ASN A 250 20.19 24.71 18.10
C ASN A 250 20.56 23.76 19.26
N ALA A 251 19.60 22.93 19.65
CA ALA A 251 19.71 21.77 20.53
C ALA A 251 20.12 20.53 19.71
N ILE A 252 21.09 19.74 20.18
CA ILE A 252 21.61 18.58 19.45
C ILE A 252 21.17 17.29 20.13
N GLN A 253 20.52 16.41 19.36
CA GLN A 253 20.25 15.03 19.73
C GLN A 253 20.31 14.13 18.50
N THR A 254 20.57 12.84 18.70
CA THR A 254 20.37 11.82 17.67
C THR A 254 18.97 11.25 17.79
N ASN A 255 18.30 11.10 16.64
CA ASN A 255 16.93 10.62 16.52
C ASN A 255 16.96 9.24 15.83
N CYS A 256 17.07 8.18 16.64
CA CYS A 256 17.28 6.82 16.14
C CYS A 256 15.99 5.98 16.18
N LEU A 257 15.72 5.27 15.09
CA LEU A 257 14.73 4.19 15.02
C LEU A 257 15.47 2.84 15.00
N LYS A 258 15.22 1.99 16.00
CA LYS A 258 15.91 0.70 16.15
C LYS A 258 15.16 -0.47 15.53
N THR A 259 13.84 -0.46 15.64
CA THR A 259 12.94 -1.48 15.07
C THR A 259 11.70 -0.79 14.54
N TRP A 260 11.05 -1.39 13.56
CA TRP A 260 9.77 -0.90 13.04
C TRP A 260 8.95 -2.02 12.45
N GLU A 261 7.79 -2.22 13.05
CA GLU A 261 6.78 -3.17 12.63
C GLU A 261 5.51 -2.39 12.30
N PHE A 262 4.87 -2.73 11.20
CA PHE A 262 3.60 -2.14 10.78
C PHE A 262 2.72 -3.26 10.26
N HIS A 263 1.46 -3.24 10.68
CA HIS A 263 0.42 -4.13 10.20
C HIS A 263 -0.85 -3.35 9.89
N SER A 264 -1.55 -3.71 8.83
CA SER A 264 -2.82 -3.06 8.48
C SER A 264 -3.91 -4.03 8.05
N SER A 265 -5.16 -3.60 8.13
CA SER A 265 -6.25 -4.30 7.45
C SER A 265 -6.24 -3.98 5.96
N HIS A 266 -6.55 -4.96 5.13
CA HIS A 266 -6.64 -4.78 3.69
C HIS A 266 -7.88 -3.97 3.28
N ILE A 267 -7.73 -3.10 2.28
CA ILE A 267 -8.84 -2.53 1.52
C ILE A 267 -8.56 -2.88 0.06
N ASP A 268 -9.27 -3.88 -0.47
CA ASP A 268 -9.06 -4.36 -1.84
C ASP A 268 -9.18 -3.21 -2.85
N ASP A 269 -8.17 -3.04 -3.70
CA ASP A 269 -8.26 -2.24 -4.93
C ASP A 269 -8.50 -3.13 -6.17
N GLU A 270 -8.17 -4.41 -6.08
CA GLU A 270 -8.27 -5.35 -7.21
C GLU A 270 -9.62 -6.08 -7.21
N GLU A 271 -10.70 -5.34 -7.42
CA GLU A 271 -11.83 -5.98 -8.12
C GLU A 271 -11.36 -6.13 -9.56
N LEU A 272 -11.34 -7.36 -10.10
CA LEU A 272 -11.09 -7.58 -11.54
C LEU A 272 -12.10 -6.72 -12.32
N GLU A 273 -11.70 -5.53 -12.74
CA GLU A 273 -12.58 -4.57 -13.42
C GLU A 273 -13.23 -5.19 -14.66
N MET A 274 -12.55 -6.18 -15.26
CA MET A 274 -13.05 -6.98 -16.37
C MET A 274 -14.18 -7.94 -16.00
N LEU A 275 -14.18 -8.52 -14.79
CA LEU A 275 -15.31 -9.32 -14.32
C LEU A 275 -16.55 -8.44 -14.12
N TRP A 276 -16.37 -7.25 -13.59
CA TRP A 276 -17.45 -6.26 -13.48
C TRP A 276 -17.93 -5.73 -14.83
N ALA A 277 -17.03 -5.50 -15.78
CA ALA A 277 -17.41 -5.11 -17.14
C ALA A 277 -18.28 -6.19 -17.79
N LEU A 278 -17.95 -7.47 -17.60
CA LEU A 278 -18.75 -8.58 -18.13
C LEU A 278 -20.10 -8.72 -17.42
N ASP A 279 -20.12 -8.67 -16.10
CA ASP A 279 -21.35 -8.69 -15.30
C ASP A 279 -22.29 -7.54 -15.70
N TYR A 280 -21.74 -6.33 -15.86
CA TYR A 280 -22.50 -5.17 -16.31
C TYR A 280 -23.09 -5.38 -17.71
N LEU A 281 -22.33 -5.94 -18.66
CA LEU A 281 -22.84 -6.21 -20.01
C LEU A 281 -23.91 -7.31 -20.02
N HIS A 282 -23.70 -8.38 -19.25
CA HIS A 282 -24.56 -9.55 -19.29
C HIS A 282 -25.86 -9.37 -18.50
N ASP A 283 -25.79 -8.71 -17.34
CA ASP A 283 -26.89 -8.62 -16.38
C ASP A 283 -27.17 -7.20 -15.87
N GLY A 284 -26.21 -6.27 -15.96
CA GLY A 284 -26.38 -4.87 -15.52
C GLY A 284 -27.07 -3.93 -16.52
N CYS A 285 -27.12 -4.29 -17.81
CA CYS A 285 -27.74 -3.50 -18.86
C CYS A 285 -29.25 -3.80 -18.99
N GLU A 286 -30.08 -2.80 -19.37
CA GLU A 286 -31.52 -2.97 -19.64
C GLU A 286 -31.81 -4.12 -20.63
N LYS A 287 -30.90 -4.28 -21.59
CA LYS A 287 -30.85 -5.45 -22.46
C LYS A 287 -29.48 -6.08 -22.35
N ARG A 288 -29.44 -7.40 -22.23
CA ARG A 288 -28.20 -8.17 -22.14
C ARG A 288 -27.35 -7.94 -23.39
N VAL A 289 -26.07 -7.62 -23.23
CA VAL A 289 -25.12 -7.37 -24.31
C VAL A 289 -24.07 -8.47 -24.34
N LEU A 290 -23.97 -9.20 -25.45
CA LEU A 290 -22.86 -10.11 -25.73
C LEU A 290 -21.77 -9.35 -26.47
N HIS A 291 -20.53 -9.36 -25.98
CA HIS A 291 -19.40 -8.66 -26.59
C HIS A 291 -18.90 -9.37 -27.85
N ARG A 292 -18.74 -10.70 -27.79
CA ARG A 292 -18.34 -11.61 -28.88
C ARG A 292 -16.92 -11.47 -29.42
N ASP A 293 -16.12 -10.56 -28.88
CA ASP A 293 -14.72 -10.36 -29.27
C ASP A 293 -13.83 -9.92 -28.10
N ILE A 294 -13.93 -10.62 -26.96
CA ILE A 294 -13.07 -10.38 -25.80
C ILE A 294 -11.68 -10.94 -26.10
N LYS A 295 -10.66 -10.07 -26.11
CA LYS A 295 -9.26 -10.40 -26.39
C LYS A 295 -8.33 -9.29 -25.89
N ALA A 296 -7.04 -9.58 -25.75
CA ALA A 296 -6.08 -8.64 -25.17
C ALA A 296 -6.01 -7.32 -25.92
N SER A 297 -6.08 -7.32 -27.26
CA SER A 297 -6.03 -6.07 -28.04
C SER A 297 -7.27 -5.19 -27.89
N ASN A 298 -8.35 -5.70 -27.31
CA ASN A 298 -9.59 -4.96 -27.06
C ASN A 298 -9.69 -4.50 -25.59
N ILE A 299 -8.66 -4.78 -24.78
CA ILE A 299 -8.54 -4.24 -23.42
C ILE A 299 -7.59 -3.04 -23.47
N MET A 300 -8.14 -1.86 -23.22
CA MET A 300 -7.37 -0.61 -23.14
C MET A 300 -7.00 -0.33 -21.68
N LEU A 301 -5.88 0.35 -21.48
CA LEU A 301 -5.44 0.82 -20.17
C LEU A 301 -5.47 2.36 -20.15
N ASP A 302 -6.04 2.94 -19.10
CA ASP A 302 -5.95 4.39 -18.89
C ASP A 302 -4.63 4.79 -18.21
N SER A 303 -4.46 6.08 -17.88
CA SER A 303 -3.25 6.61 -17.24
C SER A 303 -2.96 6.05 -15.86
N GLU A 304 -3.95 5.42 -15.23
CA GLU A 304 -3.86 4.79 -13.91
C GLU A 304 -3.75 3.26 -14.03
N PHE A 305 -3.59 2.74 -15.25
CA PHE A 305 -3.55 1.30 -15.56
C PHE A 305 -4.87 0.55 -15.25
N ASN A 306 -6.00 1.26 -15.19
CA ASN A 306 -7.30 0.61 -15.08
C ASN A 306 -7.70 0.03 -16.45
N ALA A 307 -8.25 -1.18 -16.46
CA ALA A 307 -8.67 -1.90 -17.66
C ALA A 307 -10.05 -1.42 -18.14
N LYS A 308 -10.16 -1.13 -19.43
CA LYS A 308 -11.40 -0.75 -20.10
C LYS A 308 -11.65 -1.64 -21.31
N LEU A 309 -12.80 -2.30 -21.35
CA LEU A 309 -13.22 -3.11 -22.50
C LEU A 309 -13.68 -2.21 -23.65
N GLY A 310 -13.14 -2.44 -24.85
CA GLY A 310 -13.49 -1.72 -26.08
C GLY A 310 -13.81 -2.64 -27.25
N ASP A 311 -14.08 -2.01 -28.40
CA ASP A 311 -14.44 -2.66 -29.67
C ASP A 311 -15.72 -3.53 -29.62
N PHE A 312 -16.86 -2.83 -29.60
CA PHE A 312 -18.20 -3.43 -29.64
C PHE A 312 -18.69 -3.72 -31.07
N GLY A 313 -17.80 -3.75 -32.08
CA GLY A 313 -18.21 -3.94 -33.49
C GLY A 313 -18.95 -5.27 -33.76
N LEU A 314 -18.64 -6.29 -32.96
CA LEU A 314 -19.29 -7.60 -33.02
C LEU A 314 -20.41 -7.79 -31.99
N ALA A 315 -20.60 -6.81 -31.10
CA ALA A 315 -21.51 -6.92 -29.96
C ALA A 315 -22.97 -7.02 -30.40
N ARG A 316 -23.79 -7.75 -29.63
CA ARG A 316 -25.22 -7.96 -29.92
C ARG A 316 -26.05 -7.91 -28.65
N THR A 317 -27.28 -7.43 -28.78
CA THR A 317 -28.18 -7.19 -27.66
C THR A 317 -29.33 -8.20 -27.65
N LEU A 318 -29.46 -8.95 -26.55
CA LEU A 318 -30.53 -9.90 -26.24
C LEU A 318 -31.64 -9.20 -25.45
N GLN A 319 -32.90 -9.44 -25.79
CA GLN A 319 -34.01 -9.11 -24.90
C GLN A 319 -34.01 -10.12 -23.73
N GLN A 320 -34.09 -9.63 -22.48
CA GLN A 320 -34.05 -10.49 -21.28
C GLN A 320 -35.15 -11.56 -21.25
N SER A 321 -36.24 -11.39 -22.02
CA SER A 321 -37.38 -12.31 -22.07
C SER A 321 -37.34 -13.35 -23.20
N GLU A 322 -36.37 -13.30 -24.12
CA GLU A 322 -36.29 -14.25 -25.24
C GLU A 322 -34.90 -14.89 -25.37
N ASN A 323 -34.84 -16.20 -25.12
CA ASN A 323 -33.73 -17.13 -25.34
C ASN A 323 -32.37 -16.74 -24.74
N THR A 324 -31.79 -17.64 -23.93
CA THR A 324 -30.42 -17.55 -23.37
C THR A 324 -29.30 -17.55 -24.41
N HIS A 325 -29.63 -17.67 -25.70
CA HIS A 325 -28.68 -17.84 -26.79
C HIS A 325 -29.11 -17.02 -28.03
N HIS A 326 -28.16 -16.33 -28.66
CA HIS A 326 -28.36 -15.70 -29.96
C HIS A 326 -27.79 -16.59 -31.07
N THR A 327 -28.63 -16.97 -32.04
CA THR A 327 -28.17 -17.68 -33.25
C THR A 327 -27.86 -16.66 -34.34
N THR A 328 -26.62 -16.62 -34.82
CA THR A 328 -26.24 -15.77 -35.95
C THR A 328 -25.86 -16.63 -37.15
N LYS A 329 -26.20 -16.19 -38.37
CA LYS A 329 -25.81 -16.91 -39.61
C LYS A 329 -24.31 -16.83 -39.92
N VAL A 330 -23.54 -16.03 -39.16
CA VAL A 330 -22.14 -15.73 -39.43
C VAL A 330 -21.33 -15.96 -38.16
N ILE A 331 -20.39 -16.89 -38.23
CA ILE A 331 -19.36 -17.10 -37.21
C ILE A 331 -18.51 -15.82 -37.14
N ALA A 332 -18.40 -15.21 -35.96
CA ALA A 332 -17.63 -14.00 -35.74
C ALA A 332 -16.93 -14.06 -34.38
N GLY A 333 -15.74 -13.45 -34.30
CA GLY A 333 -14.85 -13.47 -33.15
C GLY A 333 -13.40 -13.72 -33.59
N THR A 334 -12.45 -13.55 -32.67
CA THR A 334 -11.02 -13.77 -32.94
C THR A 334 -10.61 -15.21 -32.67
N LEU A 335 -10.05 -15.88 -33.69
CA LEU A 335 -9.52 -17.25 -33.57
C LEU A 335 -8.51 -17.34 -32.43
N GLY A 336 -8.62 -18.39 -31.60
CA GLY A 336 -7.84 -18.57 -30.38
C GLY A 336 -8.61 -18.25 -29.11
N TYR A 337 -9.50 -17.25 -29.12
CA TYR A 337 -10.35 -16.87 -27.98
C TYR A 337 -11.77 -17.44 -28.06
N MET A 338 -12.22 -17.83 -29.26
CA MET A 338 -13.58 -18.32 -29.47
C MET A 338 -13.84 -19.66 -28.76
N ALA A 339 -14.97 -19.75 -28.08
CA ALA A 339 -15.45 -20.99 -27.48
C ALA A 339 -15.73 -22.06 -28.55
N PRO A 340 -15.36 -23.33 -28.32
CA PRO A 340 -15.45 -24.38 -29.34
C PRO A 340 -16.88 -24.62 -29.86
N GLU A 341 -17.88 -24.48 -29.00
CA GLU A 341 -19.30 -24.61 -29.34
C GLU A 341 -19.79 -23.54 -30.33
N THR A 342 -19.12 -22.39 -30.39
CA THR A 342 -19.46 -21.28 -31.31
C THR A 342 -19.26 -21.72 -32.77
N PHE A 343 -18.26 -22.56 -33.05
CA PHE A 343 -17.98 -23.07 -34.40
C PHE A 343 -18.98 -24.13 -34.85
N LEU A 344 -19.46 -24.95 -33.91
CA LEU A 344 -20.41 -26.02 -34.20
C LEU A 344 -21.83 -25.48 -34.36
N THR A 345 -22.19 -24.48 -33.58
CA THR A 345 -23.58 -24.01 -33.46
C THR A 345 -23.83 -22.65 -34.12
N GLY A 346 -22.79 -21.85 -34.36
CA GLY A 346 -22.92 -20.45 -34.79
C GLY A 346 -23.62 -19.55 -33.76
N ARG A 347 -23.76 -20.04 -32.50
CA ARG A 347 -24.46 -19.34 -31.42
C ARG A 347 -23.49 -18.65 -30.50
N ALA A 348 -23.80 -17.40 -30.18
CA ALA A 348 -23.11 -16.63 -29.14
C ALA A 348 -23.99 -16.57 -27.88
N THR A 349 -23.34 -16.70 -26.73
CA THR A 349 -23.98 -16.80 -25.42
C THR A 349 -23.12 -16.09 -24.37
N VAL A 350 -23.65 -15.90 -23.15
CA VAL A 350 -22.89 -15.38 -22.01
C VAL A 350 -21.66 -16.25 -21.76
N GLU A 351 -21.82 -17.57 -21.82
CA GLU A 351 -20.76 -18.55 -21.60
C GLU A 351 -19.64 -18.44 -22.66
N THR A 352 -19.97 -18.05 -23.90
CA THR A 352 -18.95 -17.82 -24.94
C THR A 352 -18.06 -16.61 -24.66
N ASP A 353 -18.63 -15.54 -24.06
CA ASP A 353 -17.86 -14.37 -23.62
C ASP A 353 -16.99 -14.72 -22.40
N VAL A 354 -17.54 -15.49 -21.45
CA VAL A 354 -16.81 -15.98 -20.27
C VAL A 354 -15.65 -16.89 -20.68
N TYR A 355 -15.84 -17.77 -21.68
CA TYR A 355 -14.76 -18.59 -22.24
C TYR A 355 -13.63 -17.71 -22.82
N ALA A 356 -13.99 -16.71 -23.63
CA ALA A 356 -13.02 -15.80 -24.25
C ALA A 356 -12.25 -14.99 -23.20
N PHE A 357 -12.93 -14.55 -22.13
CA PHE A 357 -12.29 -13.95 -20.97
C PHE A 357 -11.32 -14.92 -20.26
N GLY A 358 -11.70 -16.19 -20.10
CA GLY A 358 -10.80 -17.22 -19.58
C GLY A 358 -9.52 -17.33 -20.42
N VAL A 359 -9.63 -17.35 -21.76
CA VAL A 359 -8.46 -17.38 -22.65
C VAL A 359 -7.59 -16.12 -22.50
N LEU A 360 -8.20 -14.94 -22.34
CA LEU A 360 -7.48 -13.69 -22.08
C LEU A 360 -6.66 -13.77 -20.77
N VAL A 361 -7.25 -14.28 -19.69
CA VAL A 361 -6.52 -14.47 -18.42
C VAL A 361 -5.33 -15.41 -18.61
N LEU A 362 -5.51 -16.49 -19.37
CA LEU A 362 -4.43 -17.44 -19.66
C LEU A 362 -3.30 -16.81 -20.49
N GLU A 363 -3.64 -15.98 -21.47
CA GLU A 363 -2.65 -15.23 -22.27
C GLU A 363 -1.81 -14.31 -21.39
N VAL A 364 -2.44 -13.56 -20.48
CA VAL A 364 -1.75 -12.67 -19.55
C VAL A 364 -0.85 -13.47 -18.60
N ALA A 365 -1.40 -14.51 -17.97
CA ALA A 365 -0.69 -15.32 -16.98
C ALA A 365 0.52 -16.07 -17.54
N SER A 366 0.46 -16.49 -18.81
CA SER A 366 1.52 -17.27 -19.44
C SER A 366 2.41 -16.47 -20.39
N GLY A 367 2.06 -15.21 -20.65
CA GLY A 367 2.72 -14.38 -21.67
C GLY A 367 2.61 -14.93 -23.09
N ARG A 368 1.77 -15.95 -23.32
CA ARG A 368 1.69 -16.69 -24.58
C ARG A 368 0.41 -16.33 -25.33
N LYS A 369 0.55 -15.96 -26.61
CA LYS A 369 -0.61 -15.65 -27.46
C LYS A 369 -1.48 -16.88 -27.73
N PRO A 370 -2.81 -16.76 -27.64
CA PRO A 370 -3.74 -17.83 -28.02
C PRO A 370 -3.88 -17.88 -29.55
N GLY A 371 -3.44 -18.98 -30.16
CA GLY A 371 -3.49 -19.18 -31.62
C GLY A 371 -2.13 -19.53 -32.25
N ASN A 372 -2.13 -19.89 -33.54
CA ASN A 372 -0.96 -20.44 -34.23
C ASN A 372 -0.07 -19.37 -34.87
N GLN A 373 1.22 -19.32 -34.51
CA GLN A 373 2.19 -18.38 -35.09
C GLN A 373 2.67 -18.81 -36.49
N ASN A 374 2.36 -20.03 -36.95
CA ASN A 374 2.97 -20.65 -38.13
C ASN A 374 2.01 -20.88 -39.32
N GLY A 375 0.84 -20.25 -39.36
CA GLY A 375 -0.01 -20.22 -40.57
C GLY A 375 -0.63 -21.54 -41.05
N GLN A 376 -0.46 -22.65 -40.33
CA GLN A 376 -1.23 -23.88 -40.55
C GLN A 376 -2.50 -23.86 -39.69
N SER A 377 -3.64 -24.08 -40.34
CA SER A 377 -4.99 -24.13 -39.79
C SER A 377 -5.22 -25.39 -38.96
N ASP A 378 -4.42 -25.58 -37.91
CA ASP A 378 -4.65 -26.64 -36.93
C ASP A 378 -5.42 -26.05 -35.75
N TYR A 379 -6.69 -26.44 -35.60
CA TYR A 379 -7.57 -25.99 -34.52
C TYR A 379 -7.12 -26.49 -33.14
N ASN A 380 -6.16 -27.42 -33.10
CA ASN A 380 -5.52 -27.92 -31.88
C ASN A 380 -4.56 -26.93 -31.23
N ASN A 381 -4.46 -25.71 -31.77
CA ASN A 381 -3.49 -24.73 -31.37
C ASN A 381 -3.95 -23.84 -30.21
N ASN A 382 -4.25 -24.49 -29.09
CA ASN A 382 -4.96 -23.86 -28.01
C ASN A 382 -4.08 -23.78 -26.76
N ILE A 383 -3.77 -22.58 -26.31
CA ILE A 383 -3.14 -22.32 -25.00
C ILE A 383 -3.79 -23.20 -23.91
N VAL A 384 -5.10 -23.42 -24.02
CA VAL A 384 -5.90 -24.31 -23.18
C VAL A 384 -5.44 -25.77 -23.24
N HIS A 385 -5.13 -26.32 -24.42
CA HIS A 385 -4.66 -27.71 -24.55
C HIS A 385 -3.27 -27.88 -23.96
N TRP A 386 -2.36 -26.94 -24.24
CA TRP A 386 -1.03 -26.94 -23.64
C TRP A 386 -1.08 -26.89 -22.12
N LEU A 387 -1.95 -26.03 -21.57
CA LEU A 387 -2.20 -25.94 -20.14
C LEU A 387 -2.83 -27.20 -19.56
N TRP A 388 -3.75 -27.82 -20.30
CA TRP A 388 -4.35 -29.10 -19.93
C TRP A 388 -3.29 -30.20 -19.83
N ASP A 389 -2.32 -30.24 -20.74
CA ASP A 389 -1.21 -31.19 -20.69
C ASP A 389 -0.29 -30.95 -19.49
N LEU A 390 0.04 -29.68 -19.19
CA LEU A 390 0.80 -29.33 -17.99
C LEU A 390 0.05 -29.69 -16.70
N HIS A 391 -1.25 -29.44 -16.64
CA HIS A 391 -2.09 -29.80 -15.51
C HIS A 391 -2.11 -31.32 -15.29
N ARG A 392 -2.29 -32.11 -16.36
CA ARG A 392 -2.25 -33.58 -16.29
C ARG A 392 -0.91 -34.13 -15.80
N GLN A 393 0.17 -33.35 -15.94
CA GLN A 393 1.51 -33.70 -15.48
C GLN A 393 1.84 -33.11 -14.10
N GLU A 394 0.89 -32.46 -13.42
CA GLU A 394 1.11 -31.75 -12.14
C GLU A 394 2.16 -30.63 -12.23
N ARG A 395 2.33 -30.06 -13.42
CA ARG A 395 3.34 -29.03 -13.75
C ARG A 395 2.71 -27.70 -14.15
N ILE A 396 1.53 -27.40 -13.60
CA ILE A 396 0.75 -26.24 -14.01
C ILE A 396 1.46 -24.90 -13.73
N LEU A 397 2.34 -24.86 -12.71
CA LEU A 397 3.15 -23.69 -12.37
C LEU A 397 4.18 -23.35 -13.44
N ASP A 398 4.63 -24.32 -14.24
CA ASP A 398 5.54 -24.09 -15.37
C ASP A 398 4.89 -23.24 -16.48
N ALA A 399 3.57 -23.03 -16.41
CA ALA A 399 2.86 -22.19 -17.36
C ALA A 399 2.95 -20.69 -17.05
N ILE A 400 3.35 -20.30 -15.84
CA ILE A 400 3.37 -18.91 -15.40
C ILE A 400 4.54 -18.19 -16.08
N ASP A 401 4.27 -17.03 -16.64
CA ASP A 401 5.31 -16.17 -17.22
C ASP A 401 6.32 -15.78 -16.14
N SER A 402 7.61 -16.02 -16.40
CA SER A 402 8.70 -15.68 -15.49
C SER A 402 8.87 -14.18 -15.24
N ARG A 403 8.12 -13.32 -15.93
CA ARG A 403 8.05 -11.87 -15.66
C ARG A 403 7.03 -11.53 -14.55
N LEU A 404 6.16 -12.47 -14.19
CA LEU A 404 5.15 -12.32 -13.14
C LEU A 404 5.60 -12.90 -11.78
N THR A 405 6.75 -13.57 -11.75
CA THR A 405 7.38 -14.20 -10.57
C THR A 405 8.82 -13.74 -10.47
#